data_AF-A0A942L392-F1
#
_entry.id   AF-A0A942L392-F1
#
_cell.length_a   1.000
_cell.length_b   1.000
_cell.length_c   1.000
_cell.angle_alpha   90.00
_cell.angle_beta   90.00
_cell.angle_gamma   90.00
#
_symmetry.space_group_name_H-M   'P 1'
#
loop_
_entity.id
_entity.type
_entity.pdbx_description
1 polymer ?
#
loop_
_entity_poly.entity_id
_entity_poly.type
_entity_poly.pdbx_seq_one_letter_code
_entity_poly.pdbx_strand_id
1 'polypeptide(L)'
;MAEAIAYLEKRLSLDPQASITFAELMQGLRSADKSNFNKTIRKHREFKLALERLGLVEVGAEGAGIPNALRRLFGPEEGEDCVSDV
;
A
#
# COMPACT_ATOMS: atom_id res chain seq x y z
N MET A 1 8.33 6.73 -9.30
CA MET A 1 7.06 6.95 -8.55
C MET A 1 5.92 6.17 -9.15
N ALA A 2 5.58 6.40 -10.42
CA ALA A 2 4.50 5.71 -11.13
C ALA A 2 4.60 4.18 -11.04
N GLU A 3 5.81 3.61 -11.18
CA GLU A 3 6.03 2.16 -11.04
C GLU A 3 5.66 1.63 -9.64
N ALA A 4 5.88 2.41 -8.58
CA ALA A 4 5.54 2.00 -7.23
C ALA A 4 4.03 1.96 -7.03
N ILE A 5 3.32 2.93 -7.61
CA ILE A 5 1.85 2.99 -7.58
C ILE A 5 1.28 1.84 -8.41
N ALA A 6 1.78 1.61 -9.62
CA ALA A 6 1.35 0.51 -10.49
C ALA A 6 1.58 -0.87 -9.84
N TYR A 7 2.68 -1.04 -9.09
CA TYR A 7 2.92 -2.24 -8.32
C TYR A 7 1.84 -2.46 -7.25
N LEU A 8 1.53 -1.41 -6.47
CA LEU A 8 0.49 -1.47 -5.43
C LEU A 8 -0.88 -1.78 -6.04
N GLU A 9 -1.27 -1.11 -7.12
CA GLU A 9 -2.53 -1.35 -7.82
C GLU A 9 -2.65 -2.79 -8.30
N LYS A 10 -1.60 -3.32 -8.95
CA LYS A 10 -1.56 -4.72 -9.39
C LYS A 10 -1.65 -5.70 -8.23
N ARG A 11 -0.99 -5.40 -7.11
CA ARG A 11 -1.01 -6.29 -5.94
C ARG A 11 -2.38 -6.30 -5.28
N LEU A 12 -3.02 -5.12 -5.18
CA LEU A 12 -4.37 -4.96 -4.65
C LEU A 12 -5.45 -5.51 -5.58
N SER A 13 -5.24 -5.52 -6.91
CA SER A 13 -6.18 -6.17 -7.83
C SER A 13 -6.20 -7.69 -7.68
N LEU A 14 -5.08 -8.28 -7.27
CA LEU A 14 -4.97 -9.71 -6.99
C LEU A 14 -5.49 -10.07 -5.59
N ASP A 15 -5.23 -9.20 -4.63
CA ASP A 15 -5.64 -9.36 -3.24
C ASP A 15 -5.91 -7.97 -2.63
N PRO A 16 -7.19 -7.54 -2.58
CA PRO A 16 -7.57 -6.21 -2.10
C PRO A 16 -7.20 -5.94 -0.64
N GLN A 17 -6.86 -6.97 0.14
CA GLN A 17 -6.46 -6.87 1.54
C GLN A 17 -4.98 -7.19 1.78
N ALA A 18 -4.20 -7.30 0.70
CA ALA A 18 -2.78 -7.56 0.79
C ALA A 18 -2.07 -6.55 1.72
N SER A 19 -1.34 -7.07 2.69
CA SER A 19 -0.35 -6.29 3.43
C SER A 19 0.96 -6.27 2.65
N ILE A 20 1.33 -5.11 2.13
CA ILE A 20 2.50 -4.93 1.26
C ILE A 20 3.63 -4.28 2.06
N THR A 21 4.69 -5.02 2.35
CA THR A 21 5.84 -4.45 3.06
C THR A 21 6.64 -3.53 2.16
N PHE A 22 7.35 -2.54 2.72
CA PHE A 22 8.26 -1.73 1.91
C PHE A 22 9.41 -2.55 1.31
N ALA A 23 9.80 -3.65 1.96
CA ALA A 23 10.80 -4.56 1.40
C ALA A 23 10.28 -5.25 0.13
N GLU A 24 9.03 -5.71 0.13
CA GLU A 24 8.39 -6.28 -1.05
C GLU A 24 8.25 -5.23 -2.16
N LEU A 25 7.79 -4.03 -1.83
CA LEU A 25 7.67 -2.93 -2.79
C LEU A 25 9.03 -2.56 -3.41
N MET A 26 10.09 -2.51 -2.59
CA MET A 26 11.46 -2.31 -3.06
C MET A 26 11.95 -3.43 -4.00
N GLN A 27 11.65 -4.69 -3.67
CA GLN A 27 11.96 -5.83 -4.53
C GLN A 27 11.22 -5.75 -5.87
N GLY A 28 9.92 -5.41 -5.85
CA GLY A 28 9.12 -5.22 -7.06
C GLY A 28 9.66 -4.10 -7.96
N LEU A 29 10.22 -3.06 -7.36
CA LEU A 29 10.88 -1.94 -8.05
C LEU A 29 12.35 -2.21 -8.41
N ARG A 30 12.88 -3.41 -8.11
CA ARG A 30 14.30 -3.76 -8.24
C ARG A 30 15.23 -2.73 -7.58
N SER A 31 14.76 -2.05 -6.55
CA SER A 31 15.48 -1.00 -5.85
C SER A 31 16.13 -1.56 -4.60
N ALA A 32 17.45 -1.69 -4.61
CA ALA A 32 18.22 -2.18 -3.46
C ALA A 32 18.48 -1.07 -2.40
N ASP A 33 18.41 0.20 -2.79
CA ASP A 33 18.75 1.32 -1.91
C ASP A 33 17.53 1.83 -1.11
N LYS A 34 17.46 1.40 0.16
CA LYS A 34 16.43 1.81 1.11
C LYS A 34 16.45 3.31 1.43
N SER A 35 17.63 3.92 1.48
CA SER A 35 17.78 5.34 1.79
C SER A 35 17.25 6.20 0.64
N ASN A 36 17.56 5.80 -0.59
CA ASN A 36 17.03 6.42 -1.79
C ASN A 36 15.51 6.23 -1.86
N PHE A 37 15.01 5.00 -1.70
CA PHE A 37 13.58 4.69 -1.70
C PHE A 37 12.79 5.54 -0.70
N ASN A 38 13.30 5.71 0.53
CA ASN A 38 12.62 6.52 1.53
C ASN A 38 12.54 8.01 1.13
N LYS A 39 13.61 8.56 0.54
CA LYS A 39 13.67 9.97 0.13
C LYS A 39 12.85 10.24 -1.13
N THR A 40 12.93 9.35 -2.11
CA THR A 40 12.35 9.55 -3.45
C THR A 40 10.94 9.02 -3.58
N ILE A 41 10.55 8.00 -2.81
CA ILE A 41 9.23 7.37 -2.90
C ILE A 41 8.41 7.58 -1.63
N ARG A 42 8.80 6.99 -0.51
CA ARG A 42 7.97 6.96 0.71
C ARG A 42 7.62 8.35 1.25
N LYS A 43 8.56 9.28 1.25
CA LYS A 43 8.34 10.66 1.75
C LYS A 43 7.72 11.60 0.71
N HIS A 44 7.58 11.18 -0.53
CA HIS A 44 7.08 12.04 -1.60
C HIS A 44 5.58 12.28 -1.48
N ARG A 45 5.15 13.50 -1.78
CA ARG A 45 3.74 13.91 -1.65
C ARG A 45 2.82 13.11 -2.57
N GLU A 46 3.20 12.93 -3.84
CA GLU A 46 2.37 12.18 -4.79
C GLU A 46 2.17 10.72 -4.39
N PHE A 47 3.20 10.11 -3.79
CA PHE A 47 3.09 8.75 -3.30
C PHE A 47 2.09 8.68 -2.13
N LYS A 48 2.15 9.62 -1.18
CA LYS A 48 1.16 9.69 -0.08
C LYS A 48 -0.27 9.89 -0.59
N LEU A 49 -0.47 10.79 -1.55
CA LEU A 49 -1.78 10.99 -2.18
C LEU A 49 -2.28 9.72 -2.88
N ALA A 50 -1.39 8.96 -3.52
CA ALA A 50 -1.74 7.67 -4.12
C ALA A 50 -2.13 6.64 -3.05
N LEU A 51 -1.43 6.57 -1.92
CA LEU A 51 -1.80 5.69 -0.81
C LEU A 51 -3.19 6.03 -0.28
N GLU A 52 -3.49 7.32 -0.06
CA GLU A 52 -4.81 7.78 0.37
C GLU A 52 -5.91 7.38 -0.61
N ARG A 53 -5.68 7.56 -1.93
CA ARG A 53 -6.63 7.13 -2.99
C ARG A 53 -6.85 5.62 -3.01
N LEU A 54 -5.82 4.84 -2.70
CA LEU A 54 -5.89 3.38 -2.65
C LEU A 54 -6.45 2.86 -1.30
N GLY A 55 -6.74 3.75 -0.36
CA GLY A 55 -7.18 3.42 1.00
C GLY A 55 -6.09 2.75 1.85
N LEU A 56 -4.83 2.89 1.45
CA LEU A 56 -3.68 2.30 2.14
C LEU A 56 -3.16 3.23 3.23
N VAL A 57 -2.89 2.66 4.39
CA VAL A 57 -2.14 3.34 5.45
C VAL A 57 -0.85 2.59 5.75
N GLU A 58 0.12 3.35 6.23
CA GLU A 58 1.34 2.77 6.78
C GLU A 58 1.07 2.30 8.20
N VAL A 59 1.13 0.99 8.43
CA VAL A 59 1.04 0.39 9.75
C VAL A 59 2.45 0.08 10.22
N GLY A 60 2.87 0.81 11.27
CA GLY A 60 4.11 0.56 11.99
C GLY A 60 3.94 -0.57 12.99
N ALA A 61 5.02 -1.32 13.23
CA ALA A 61 5.08 -2.22 14.38
C ALA A 61 5.32 -1.40 15.64
N GLU A 62 4.33 -1.29 16.51
CA GLU A 62 4.63 -1.00 17.91
C GLU A 62 5.38 -2.23 18.46
N GLY A 63 6.71 -2.11 18.60
CA GLY A 63 7.58 -3.19 19.05
C GLY A 63 8.54 -3.69 17.96
N ALA A 64 9.82 -3.73 18.32
CA ALA A 64 10.95 -3.99 17.44
C ALA A 64 10.86 -5.37 16.75
N GLY A 65 10.37 -5.41 15.50
CA GLY A 65 10.51 -6.62 14.70
C GLY A 65 9.67 -6.71 13.43
N ILE A 66 8.53 -6.02 13.33
CA ILE A 66 7.67 -6.15 12.14
C ILE A 66 8.03 -5.05 11.13
N PRO A 67 8.31 -5.38 9.86
CA PRO A 67 8.60 -4.38 8.84
C PRO A 67 7.36 -3.49 8.61
N ASN A 68 7.58 -2.18 8.50
CA ASN A 68 6.50 -1.25 8.14
C ASN A 68 5.83 -1.73 6.85
N ALA A 69 4.51 -1.82 6.89
CA ALA A 69 3.71 -2.34 5.80
C ALA A 69 2.59 -1.36 5.44
N LEU A 70 2.20 -1.42 4.17
CA LEU A 70 1.04 -0.75 3.64
C LEU A 70 -0.12 -1.74 3.66
N ARG A 71 -1.22 -1.39 4.33
CA ARG A 71 -2.47 -2.16 4.26
C ARG A 71 -3.66 -1.23 4.26
N ARG A 72 -4.80 -1.73 3.80
CA ARG A 72 -6.07 -1.06 4.06
C ARG A 72 -6.44 -1.23 5.53
N LEU A 73 -6.95 -0.16 6.16
CA LEU A 73 -7.51 -0.26 7.51
C LEU A 73 -8.86 -0.98 7.52
N PHE A 74 -9.57 -0.89 6.40
CA PHE A 74 -10.90 -1.43 6.21
C PHE A 74 -10.90 -2.41 5.03
N GLY A 75 -11.63 -3.51 5.20
CA GLY A 75 -11.89 -4.51 4.16
C GLY A 75 -12.55 -3.89 2.92
N PRO A 76 -12.53 -4.53 1.72
CA PRO A 76 -13.73 -4.41 0.91
C PRO A 76 -14.88 -4.89 1.80
N GLU A 77 -15.90 -4.08 1.98
CA GLU A 77 -17.07 -4.49 2.75
C GLU A 77 -17.63 -5.74 2.07
N GLU A 78 -17.49 -6.91 2.71
CA GLU A 78 -18.16 -8.11 2.25
C GLU A 78 -19.66 -7.87 2.42
N GLY A 79 -20.30 -7.41 1.35
CA GLY A 79 -21.76 -7.41 1.22
C GLY A 79 -22.46 -6.06 1.39
N GLU A 80 -22.07 -5.02 0.65
CA GLU A 80 -23.08 -4.06 0.20
C GLU A 80 -23.75 -4.58 -1.08
N ASP A 81 -24.57 -5.63 -0.90
CA ASP A 81 -25.76 -5.77 -1.74
C ASP A 81 -26.69 -4.64 -1.30
N CYS A 82 -26.51 -3.46 -1.87
CA CYS A 82 -27.48 -2.39 -1.72
C CYS A 82 -28.75 -2.86 -2.43
N VAL A 83 -29.59 -3.64 -1.75
CA VAL A 83 -30.99 -3.84 -2.10
C VAL A 83 -31.64 -2.45 -2.10
N SER A 84 -31.61 -1.82 -3.27
CA SER A 84 -32.43 -0.64 -3.53
C SER A 84 -33.84 -1.15 -3.72
N ASP A 85 -34.57 -1.34 -2.63
CA ASP A 85 -36.02 -1.51 -2.65
C ASP A 85 -36.64 -0.11 -2.68
N VAL A 86 -37.11 0.31 -3.87
CA VAL A 86 -38.14 1.33 -4.03
C VAL A 86 -38.94 1.12 -5.31
#